data_AF-A0AAV4EBX4-F1
#
_entry.id   AF-A0AAV4EBX4-F1
#
_cell.length_a   1.000
_cell.length_b   1.000
_cell.length_c   1.000
_cell.angle_alpha   90.00
_cell.angle_beta   90.00
_cell.angle_gamma   90.00
#
_symmetry.space_group_name_H-M   'P 1'
#
loop_
_entity.id
_entity.type
_entity.pdbx_description
1 polymer ?
#
loop_
_entity_poly.entity_id
_entity_poly.type
_entity_poly.pdbx_seq_one_letter_code
_entity_poly.pdbx_strand_id
1 'polypeptide(L)'
;MTGASRKRNIDAMDERMGASKLSLVGPQASEFQIGLQTLCRARYCKSVAEQGCQTRDVYTNSVEVQSHETFEQEVQTDYGGDSYKLDGTYSDNQALADFLQRVEPMVLQCLNRNLKSKAFDGILDQRDSGLETVTCMHTLYSADLKEKMQVTDLSWNATGSTLAATYPL
;
A
#
# COMPACT_ATOMS: atom_id res chain seq x y z
N MET A 1 10.91 -36.27 -15.83
CA MET A 1 9.57 -36.57 -15.27
C MET A 1 8.75 -35.29 -15.37
N THR A 2 8.13 -35.03 -16.54
CA THR A 2 6.68 -35.19 -16.82
C THR A 2 5.79 -34.35 -15.90
N GLY A 3 5.41 -33.13 -16.29
CA GLY A 3 4.05 -32.78 -16.79
C GLY A 3 3.39 -31.79 -15.80
N ALA A 4 2.53 -30.84 -16.11
CA ALA A 4 1.78 -30.49 -17.32
C ALA A 4 1.32 -29.01 -17.23
N SER A 5 1.49 -28.23 -18.30
CA SER A 5 0.92 -26.87 -18.43
C SER A 5 -0.53 -26.95 -18.89
N ARG A 6 -1.43 -26.36 -18.09
CA ARG A 6 -2.87 -26.31 -18.33
C ARG A 6 -3.21 -25.07 -19.17
N LYS A 7 -3.41 -25.25 -20.48
CA LYS A 7 -3.95 -24.21 -21.38
C LYS A 7 -5.43 -23.97 -21.02
N ARG A 8 -5.83 -22.71 -20.79
CA ARG A 8 -7.24 -22.30 -20.85
C ARG A 8 -7.45 -21.41 -22.06
N ASN A 9 -8.40 -21.86 -22.86
CA ASN A 9 -8.88 -21.28 -24.09
C ASN A 9 -9.83 -20.13 -23.75
N ILE A 10 -9.64 -18.96 -24.35
CA ILE A 10 -10.59 -17.84 -24.30
C ILE A 10 -10.90 -17.53 -25.76
N ASP A 11 -12.05 -18.01 -26.21
CA ASP A 11 -12.69 -17.53 -27.43
C ASP A 11 -14.03 -16.91 -27.05
N ALA A 12 -14.17 -15.65 -27.46
CA ALA A 12 -15.31 -14.78 -27.23
C ALA A 12 -16.46 -15.14 -28.19
N MET A 13 -17.70 -15.08 -27.69
CA MET A 13 -18.89 -15.00 -28.53
C MET A 13 -19.28 -13.54 -28.69
N ASP A 14 -19.15 -13.07 -29.94
CA ASP A 14 -19.77 -11.87 -30.49
C ASP A 14 -21.13 -12.28 -31.09
N GLU A 15 -22.21 -11.59 -30.71
CA GLU A 15 -23.41 -11.35 -31.53
C GLU A 15 -24.45 -10.56 -30.72
N ARG A 16 -24.75 -9.32 -31.12
CA ARG A 16 -26.13 -8.93 -31.44
C ARG A 16 -26.22 -7.54 -32.08
N MET A 17 -26.78 -7.57 -33.28
CA MET A 17 -27.17 -6.44 -34.12
C MET A 17 -28.16 -5.48 -33.44
N GLY A 18 -27.97 -4.19 -33.73
CA GLY A 18 -29.00 -3.15 -33.63
C GLY A 18 -28.77 -2.11 -34.73
N ALA A 19 -29.59 -2.16 -35.78
CA ALA A 19 -29.58 -1.17 -36.86
C ALA A 19 -30.79 -0.22 -36.74
N SER A 20 -30.65 0.96 -37.37
CA SER A 20 -31.62 2.05 -37.63
C SER A 20 -31.42 3.25 -36.68
N LYS A 21 -31.36 4.52 -37.11
CA LYS A 21 -31.81 5.20 -38.33
C LYS A 21 -31.10 6.57 -38.42
N LEU A 22 -30.68 7.00 -39.60
CA LEU A 22 -30.08 8.31 -39.89
C LEU A 22 -31.14 9.33 -40.38
N SER A 23 -30.90 10.63 -40.11
CA SER A 23 -31.51 11.73 -40.88
C SER A 23 -30.66 13.02 -40.86
N LEU A 24 -30.29 13.47 -42.08
CA LEU A 24 -30.15 14.85 -42.64
C LEU A 24 -29.27 15.89 -41.88
N VAL A 25 -28.43 16.73 -42.53
CA VAL A 25 -28.61 17.64 -43.68
C VAL A 25 -27.23 17.94 -44.34
N GLY A 26 -27.20 18.24 -45.66
CA GLY A 26 -26.02 18.53 -46.52
C GLY A 26 -25.27 19.86 -46.25
N PRO A 27 -24.44 20.42 -47.18
CA PRO A 27 -24.75 20.57 -48.63
C PRO A 27 -23.59 20.43 -49.66
N GLN A 28 -24.00 20.25 -50.93
CA GLN A 28 -23.54 20.85 -52.20
C GLN A 28 -22.04 21.09 -52.49
N ALA A 29 -21.51 20.54 -53.60
CA ALA A 29 -21.35 21.28 -54.88
C ALA A 29 -20.52 20.53 -55.95
N SER A 30 -21.10 20.47 -57.14
CA SER A 30 -20.54 20.56 -58.52
C SER A 30 -19.48 19.56 -59.04
N GLU A 31 -19.98 18.75 -60.00
CA GLU A 31 -19.38 18.22 -61.24
C GLU A 31 -18.10 18.88 -61.79
N PHE A 32 -17.26 18.11 -62.52
CA PHE A 32 -16.95 18.40 -63.93
C PHE A 32 -16.36 17.19 -64.68
N GLN A 33 -16.57 17.20 -66.00
CA GLN A 33 -16.73 16.08 -66.95
C GLN A 33 -15.51 15.21 -67.30
N ILE A 34 -15.82 13.97 -67.68
CA ILE A 34 -14.95 12.99 -68.36
C ILE A 34 -14.94 13.29 -69.87
N GLY A 35 -13.77 13.38 -70.49
CA GLY A 35 -13.59 13.48 -71.95
C GLY A 35 -13.03 12.19 -72.55
N LEU A 36 -13.76 11.59 -73.49
CA LEU A 36 -13.36 10.42 -74.28
C LEU A 36 -12.34 10.75 -75.38
N GLN A 37 -11.37 9.82 -75.56
CA GLN A 37 -10.74 9.25 -76.77
C GLN A 37 -10.63 10.11 -78.07
N THR A 38 -9.60 9.95 -78.93
CA THR A 38 -9.60 8.89 -79.96
C THR A 38 -8.34 8.86 -80.85
N LEU A 39 -7.79 7.64 -81.03
CA LEU A 39 -7.05 6.98 -82.13
C LEU A 39 -5.98 7.69 -82.97
N CYS A 40 -4.82 7.01 -83.07
CA CYS A 40 -4.22 6.66 -84.37
C CYS A 40 -3.61 5.23 -84.34
N ARG A 41 -3.81 4.50 -85.44
CA ARG A 41 -3.70 3.05 -85.65
C ARG A 41 -2.40 2.73 -86.38
N ALA A 42 -1.57 1.77 -85.91
CA ALA A 42 -0.84 0.86 -86.80
C ALA A 42 -0.03 -0.26 -86.11
N ARG A 43 -0.23 -1.45 -86.69
CA ARG A 43 0.64 -2.64 -86.81
C ARG A 43 0.68 -3.65 -85.65
N TYR A 44 0.15 -4.83 -86.00
CA TYR A 44 0.09 -6.06 -85.23
C TYR A 44 1.44 -6.79 -85.29
N CYS A 45 2.09 -6.95 -84.14
CA CYS A 45 3.19 -7.89 -83.93
C CYS A 45 2.77 -8.86 -82.81
N LYS A 46 2.78 -10.17 -83.06
CA LYS A 46 2.51 -11.18 -82.04
C LYS A 46 3.72 -11.24 -81.10
N SER A 47 3.58 -10.73 -79.88
CA SER A 47 4.58 -10.90 -78.81
C SER A 47 4.02 -11.80 -77.72
N VAL A 48 4.79 -12.81 -77.31
CA VAL A 48 4.47 -13.67 -76.14
C VAL A 48 4.61 -12.81 -74.88
N ALA A 49 3.54 -12.70 -74.09
CA ALA A 49 3.55 -11.95 -72.84
C ALA A 49 4.04 -12.85 -71.70
N GLU A 50 5.30 -12.71 -71.33
CA GLU A 50 5.83 -13.25 -70.08
C GLU A 50 5.46 -12.28 -68.95
N GLN A 51 4.52 -12.66 -68.10
CA GLN A 51 4.17 -11.87 -66.92
C GLN A 51 4.53 -12.66 -65.67
N GLY A 52 5.59 -12.24 -64.99
CA GLY A 52 5.85 -12.62 -63.61
C GLY A 52 5.04 -11.73 -62.68
N CYS A 53 4.37 -12.32 -61.70
CA CYS A 53 3.71 -11.57 -60.63
C CYS A 53 4.32 -12.03 -59.30
N GLN A 54 4.90 -11.09 -58.56
CA GLN A 54 5.49 -11.35 -57.25
C GLN A 54 4.75 -10.53 -56.20
N THR A 55 4.35 -11.19 -55.11
CA THR A 55 3.72 -10.53 -53.97
C THR A 55 4.77 -9.87 -53.08
N ARG A 56 4.37 -8.78 -52.40
CA ARG A 56 5.27 -8.04 -51.52
C ARG A 56 5.58 -8.84 -50.25
N ASP A 57 6.80 -8.63 -49.75
CA ASP A 57 7.26 -9.24 -48.51
C ASP A 57 6.51 -8.67 -47.30
N VAL A 58 6.28 -9.53 -46.30
CA VAL A 58 5.62 -9.16 -45.04
C VAL A 58 6.66 -9.14 -43.93
N TYR A 59 6.80 -7.99 -43.28
CA TYR A 59 7.71 -7.81 -42.16
C TYR A 59 6.96 -8.00 -40.84
N THR A 60 7.50 -8.85 -39.97
CA THR A 60 6.99 -9.06 -38.61
C THR A 60 8.01 -8.54 -37.61
N ASN A 61 7.55 -7.86 -36.57
CA ASN A 61 8.39 -7.42 -35.47
C ASN A 61 7.89 -8.02 -34.15
N SER A 62 8.82 -8.36 -33.26
CA SER A 62 8.49 -8.83 -31.92
C SER A 62 8.26 -7.63 -31.02
N VAL A 63 7.13 -7.62 -30.32
CA VAL A 63 6.80 -6.60 -29.32
C VAL A 63 6.71 -7.28 -27.97
N GLU A 64 7.47 -6.77 -27.00
CA GLU A 64 7.47 -7.27 -25.64
C GLU A 64 6.47 -6.48 -24.79
N VAL A 65 5.73 -7.19 -23.94
CA VAL A 65 4.80 -6.60 -22.98
C VAL A 65 5.11 -7.22 -21.62
N GLN A 66 5.11 -6.38 -20.58
CA GLN A 66 5.30 -6.82 -19.20
C GLN A 66 4.02 -6.58 -18.39
N SER A 67 3.69 -7.54 -17.53
CA SER A 67 2.67 -7.38 -16.49
C SER A 67 3.36 -7.36 -15.13
N HIS A 68 2.92 -6.45 -14.27
CA HIS A 68 3.44 -6.30 -12.92
C HIS A 68 2.61 -7.16 -11.96
N GLU A 69 3.29 -8.01 -11.20
CA GLU A 69 2.67 -8.85 -10.17
C GLU A 69 3.28 -8.49 -8.82
N THR A 70 2.42 -8.21 -7.85
CA THR A 70 2.82 -7.93 -6.47
C THR A 70 2.28 -9.00 -5.56
N PHE A 71 3.02 -9.31 -4.50
CA PHE A 71 2.51 -10.07 -3.37
C PHE A 71 2.87 -9.36 -2.08
N GLU A 72 2.06 -9.60 -1.06
CA GLU A 72 2.21 -9.02 0.26
C GLU A 72 3.08 -9.94 1.13
N GLN A 73 3.96 -9.33 1.92
CA GLN A 73 4.79 -10.03 2.87
C GLN A 73 4.80 -9.25 4.19
N GLU A 74 4.46 -9.93 5.26
CA GLU A 74 4.53 -9.40 6.62
C GLU A 74 5.70 -10.02 7.37
N VAL A 75 6.42 -9.19 8.12
CA VAL A 75 7.52 -9.63 8.99
C VAL A 75 7.30 -9.03 10.38
N GLN A 76 7.46 -9.87 11.40
CA GLN A 76 7.41 -9.44 12.79
C GLN A 76 8.84 -9.22 13.28
N THR A 77 9.12 -8.04 13.83
CA THR A 77 10.41 -7.77 14.49
C THR A 77 10.39 -8.34 15.89
N ASP A 78 11.34 -9.21 16.20
CA ASP A 78 11.53 -9.67 17.57
C ASP A 78 12.10 -8.54 18.42
N TYR A 79 11.47 -8.31 19.57
CA TYR A 79 12.06 -7.50 20.63
C TYR A 79 13.12 -8.36 21.31
N GLY A 80 14.30 -8.44 20.69
CA GLY A 80 15.48 -9.01 21.31
C GLY A 80 15.80 -8.12 22.50
N GLY A 81 15.28 -8.48 23.68
CA GLY A 81 15.59 -7.76 24.90
C GLY A 81 17.09 -7.73 25.03
N ASP A 82 17.68 -6.54 24.86
CA ASP A 82 19.11 -6.40 24.90
C ASP A 82 19.58 -6.87 26.28
N SER A 83 20.19 -8.05 26.32
CA SER A 83 20.83 -8.55 27.53
C SER A 83 22.14 -7.80 27.70
N TYR A 84 22.05 -6.52 28.03
CA TYR A 84 23.20 -5.72 28.46
C TYR A 84 23.65 -6.28 29.80
N LYS A 85 24.49 -7.31 29.76
CA LYS A 85 25.30 -7.68 30.91
C LYS A 85 26.38 -6.60 30.98
N LEU A 86 26.47 -5.91 32.12
CA LEU A 86 27.68 -5.24 32.53
C LEU A 86 28.74 -6.33 32.69
N ASP A 87 29.31 -6.76 31.57
CA ASP A 87 30.50 -7.58 31.60
C ASP A 87 31.60 -6.71 32.19
N GLY A 88 32.30 -7.21 33.19
CA GLY A 88 33.41 -6.53 33.85
C GLY A 88 34.61 -6.49 32.92
N THR A 89 34.41 -5.98 31.70
CA THR A 89 35.39 -5.99 30.63
C THR A 89 36.63 -5.28 31.14
N TYR A 90 37.72 -6.05 31.13
CA TYR A 90 39.11 -5.69 31.36
C TYR A 90 39.55 -4.51 30.51
N SER A 91 39.00 -3.34 30.81
CA SER A 91 39.56 -2.05 30.43
C SER A 91 40.78 -1.83 31.32
N ASP A 92 41.76 -1.09 30.81
CA ASP A 92 42.92 -0.66 31.59
C ASP A 92 42.46 -0.08 32.94
N ASN A 93 42.57 -0.89 33.99
CA ASN A 93 42.05 -0.58 35.31
C ASN A 93 42.71 0.68 35.87
N GLN A 94 43.94 0.98 35.42
CA GLN A 94 44.65 2.19 35.82
C GLN A 94 44.07 3.42 35.14
N ALA A 95 43.83 3.37 33.83
CA ALA A 95 43.20 4.48 33.11
C ALA A 95 41.78 4.78 33.64
N LEU A 96 41.01 3.75 34.01
CA LEU A 96 39.71 3.91 34.65
C LEU A 96 39.85 4.51 36.06
N ALA A 97 40.79 4.02 36.87
CA ALA A 97 41.03 4.56 38.21
C ALA A 97 41.46 6.03 38.16
N ASP A 98 42.37 6.40 37.26
CA ASP A 98 42.84 7.77 37.07
C ASP A 98 41.69 8.69 36.61
N PHE A 99 40.81 8.19 35.74
CA PHE A 99 39.60 8.90 35.34
C PHE A 99 38.65 9.14 36.52
N LEU A 100 38.36 8.08 37.30
CA LEU A 100 37.47 8.17 38.46
C LEU A 100 38.04 9.12 39.52
N GLN A 101 39.33 9.01 39.85
CA GLN A 101 39.99 9.90 40.81
C GLN A 101 39.96 11.37 40.37
N ARG A 102 40.02 11.64 39.06
CA ARG A 102 39.92 13.00 38.52
C ARG A 102 38.48 13.54 38.57
N VAL A 103 37.49 12.70 38.31
CA VAL A 103 36.09 13.13 38.15
C VAL A 103 35.33 13.14 39.49
N GLU A 104 35.63 12.21 40.39
CA GLU A 104 34.94 12.02 41.67
C GLU A 104 34.89 13.30 42.52
N PRO A 105 35.98 14.06 42.74
CA PRO A 105 35.94 15.25 43.58
C PRO A 105 35.00 16.34 43.02
N MET A 106 34.97 16.47 41.69
CA MET A 106 34.13 17.45 41.00
C MET A 106 32.65 17.04 41.08
N VAL A 107 32.33 15.78 40.80
CA VAL A 107 30.96 15.26 40.89
C VAL A 107 30.45 15.37 42.33
N LEU A 108 31.26 14.97 43.32
CA LEU A 108 30.90 15.05 44.73
C LEU A 108 30.65 16.50 45.18
N GLN A 109 31.46 17.45 44.72
CA GLN A 109 31.25 18.86 45.02
C GLN A 109 29.96 19.39 44.39
N CYS A 110 29.68 19.06 43.13
CA CYS A 110 28.47 19.48 42.42
C CYS A 110 27.21 18.85 43.04
N LEU A 111 27.24 17.57 43.39
CA LEU A 111 26.14 16.88 44.07
C LEU A 111 25.87 17.50 45.44
N ASN A 112 26.91 17.78 46.24
CA ASN A 112 26.74 18.42 47.55
C ASN A 112 26.16 19.84 47.45
N ARG A 113 26.53 20.59 46.41
CA ARG A 113 25.95 21.91 46.11
C ARG A 113 24.48 21.77 45.72
N ASN A 114 24.16 20.83 44.83
CA ASN A 114 22.80 20.61 44.35
C ASN A 114 21.87 20.10 45.45
N LEU A 115 22.35 19.22 46.35
CA LEU A 115 21.57 18.73 47.50
C LEU A 115 21.19 19.84 48.49
N LYS A 116 22.07 20.82 48.67
CA LYS A 116 21.80 22.00 49.52
C LYS A 116 21.04 23.09 48.78
N SER A 117 20.88 22.96 47.46
CA SER A 117 20.20 23.95 46.66
C SER A 117 18.69 23.84 46.84
N LYS A 118 18.02 24.99 46.83
CA LYS A 118 16.57 25.11 46.76
C LYS A 118 16.11 25.43 45.34
N ALA A 119 16.90 25.06 44.34
CA ALA A 119 16.67 25.43 42.94
C ALA A 119 15.33 24.92 42.38
N PHE A 120 14.75 23.92 43.03
CA PHE A 120 13.50 23.27 42.64
C PHE A 120 12.42 23.33 43.74
N ASP A 121 12.61 24.14 44.78
CA ASP A 121 11.57 24.36 45.78
C ASP A 121 10.39 25.10 45.12
N GLY A 122 9.17 24.56 45.26
CA GLY A 122 7.96 25.17 44.69
C GLY A 122 7.59 24.68 43.28
N ILE A 123 8.29 23.68 42.73
CA ILE A 123 7.76 22.93 41.58
C ILE A 123 6.56 22.12 42.06
N LEU A 124 5.38 22.59 41.70
CA LEU A 124 4.15 21.83 41.81
C LEU A 124 4.07 20.97 40.55
N ASP A 125 4.34 19.66 40.66
CA ASP A 125 4.08 18.69 39.61
C ASP A 125 2.56 18.52 39.44
N GLN A 126 1.96 19.51 38.81
CA GLN A 126 0.58 19.53 38.38
C GLN A 126 0.45 18.77 37.05
N ARG A 127 1.00 17.55 36.97
CA ARG A 127 0.70 16.65 35.84
C ARG A 127 -0.77 16.26 35.81
N ASP A 128 -1.39 16.19 37.00
CA ASP A 128 -2.82 15.91 37.18
C ASP A 128 -3.58 17.14 37.70
N SER A 129 -3.21 18.37 37.28
CA SER A 129 -4.04 19.55 37.57
C SER A 129 -5.24 19.66 36.65
N GLY A 130 -6.18 18.77 36.90
CA GLY A 130 -7.55 18.95 36.48
C GLY A 130 -8.36 18.11 37.45
N LEU A 131 -9.19 18.74 38.27
CA LEU A 131 -10.30 18.03 38.88
C LEU A 131 -11.08 17.43 37.71
N GLU A 132 -10.86 16.15 37.45
CA GLU A 132 -11.59 15.42 36.41
C GLU A 132 -13.07 15.54 36.75
N THR A 133 -13.77 16.37 35.99
CA THR A 133 -15.22 16.35 36.03
C THR A 133 -15.63 14.95 35.58
N VAL A 134 -16.21 14.17 36.49
CA VAL A 134 -16.74 12.84 36.17
C VAL A 134 -17.84 13.06 35.13
N THR A 135 -17.52 12.77 33.87
CA THR A 135 -18.46 12.87 32.76
C THR A 135 -18.76 11.48 32.24
N CYS A 136 -20.05 11.17 32.09
CA CYS A 136 -20.47 9.91 31.48
C CYS A 136 -20.24 10.01 29.96
N MET A 137 -19.18 9.39 29.44
CA MET A 137 -18.88 9.37 28.01
C MET A 137 -19.76 8.38 27.24
N HIS A 138 -19.94 7.18 27.80
CA HIS A 138 -20.64 6.08 27.15
C HIS A 138 -21.54 5.34 28.14
N THR A 139 -22.73 4.97 27.67
CA THR A 139 -23.63 4.07 28.38
C THR A 139 -23.87 2.84 27.51
N LEU A 140 -23.53 1.67 28.05
CA LEU A 140 -23.68 0.39 27.35
C LEU A 140 -25.01 -0.25 27.76
N TYR A 141 -25.74 -0.78 26.77
CA TYR A 141 -27.00 -1.48 26.97
C TYR A 141 -26.95 -2.84 26.27
N SER A 142 -27.48 -3.87 26.93
CA SER A 142 -27.64 -5.19 26.33
C SER A 142 -29.03 -5.28 25.68
N ALA A 143 -29.06 -5.45 24.35
CA ALA A 143 -30.30 -5.48 23.56
C ALA A 143 -31.06 -6.81 23.67
N ASP A 144 -30.36 -7.90 24.02
CA ASP A 144 -30.87 -9.27 23.87
C ASP A 144 -31.55 -9.82 25.15
N LEU A 145 -31.59 -9.04 26.23
CA LEU A 145 -32.21 -9.45 27.49
C LEU A 145 -33.73 -9.30 27.41
N LYS A 146 -34.42 -10.44 27.29
CA LYS A 146 -35.89 -10.53 27.24
C LYS A 146 -36.56 -10.20 28.58
N GLU A 147 -35.84 -10.37 29.68
CA GLU A 147 -36.30 -10.08 31.04
C GLU A 147 -35.50 -8.93 31.65
N LYS A 148 -36.10 -8.23 32.64
CA LYS A 148 -35.43 -7.14 33.38
C LYS A 148 -34.39 -7.72 34.35
N MET A 149 -33.32 -8.29 33.82
CA MET A 149 -32.19 -8.77 34.60
C MET A 149 -31.29 -7.61 35.01
N GLN A 150 -30.76 -7.68 36.23
CA GLN A 150 -29.78 -6.72 36.74
C GLN A 150 -28.38 -7.29 36.56
N VAL A 151 -27.42 -6.44 36.22
CA VAL A 151 -26.01 -6.84 36.16
C VAL A 151 -25.56 -7.16 37.59
N THR A 152 -25.05 -8.38 37.80
CA THR A 152 -24.53 -8.80 39.11
C THR A 152 -23.04 -8.53 39.26
N ASP A 153 -22.30 -8.54 38.15
CA ASP A 153 -20.85 -8.32 38.17
C ASP A 153 -20.36 -7.75 36.84
N LEU A 154 -19.23 -7.02 36.90
CA LEU A 154 -18.55 -6.42 35.76
C LEU A 154 -17.05 -6.74 35.83
N SER A 155 -16.47 -7.19 34.73
CA SER A 155 -15.03 -7.40 34.62
C SER A 155 -14.47 -6.74 33.37
N TRP A 156 -13.20 -6.32 33.47
CA TRP A 156 -12.46 -5.70 32.37
C TRP A 156 -11.19 -6.53 32.13
N ASN A 157 -10.88 -6.83 30.87
CA ASN A 157 -9.57 -7.37 30.53
C ASN A 157 -8.41 -6.38 30.85
N ALA A 158 -7.27 -6.90 31.29
CA ALA A 158 -6.11 -6.07 31.63
C ALA A 158 -5.57 -5.24 30.45
N THR A 159 -5.86 -5.67 29.22
CA THR A 159 -5.46 -4.98 27.97
C THR A 159 -6.31 -3.74 27.67
N GLY A 160 -7.45 -3.55 28.33
CA GLY A 160 -8.26 -2.33 28.15
C GLY A 160 -9.28 -2.38 27.01
N SER A 161 -9.40 -3.48 26.27
CA SER A 161 -10.20 -3.55 25.04
C SER A 161 -11.60 -4.12 25.20
N THR A 162 -11.92 -4.81 26.29
CA THR A 162 -13.20 -5.51 26.42
C THR A 162 -13.73 -5.48 27.84
N LEU A 163 -15.02 -5.20 27.95
CA LEU A 163 -15.80 -5.21 29.20
C LEU A 163 -16.82 -6.34 29.13
N ALA A 164 -16.85 -7.17 30.18
CA ALA A 164 -17.79 -8.27 30.32
C ALA A 164 -18.76 -7.98 31.46
N ALA A 165 -20.05 -8.25 31.21
CA ALA A 165 -21.12 -8.11 32.19
C ALA A 165 -21.77 -9.46 32.47
N THR A 166 -21.95 -9.76 33.75
CA THR A 166 -22.58 -11.00 34.20
C THR A 166 -24.01 -10.72 34.63
N TYR A 167 -24.93 -11.58 34.20
CA TYR A 167 -26.34 -11.55 34.58
C TYR A 167 -26.68 -12.82 35.38
N PRO A 168 -27.57 -12.73 36.37
CA PRO A 168 -28.03 -13.90 37.12
C PRO A 168 -28.83 -14.82 36.19
N LEU A 169 -28.61 -16.13 36.34
CA LEU A 169 -29.39 -17.18 35.67
C LEU A 169 -30.79 -17.31 36.24
#